data_AF-A0A968C0S6-F1
#
_entry.id   AF-A0A968C0S6-F1
#
_cell.length_a   1.000
_cell.length_b   1.000
_cell.length_c   1.000
_cell.angle_alpha   90.00
_cell.angle_beta   90.00
_cell.angle_gamma   90.00
#
_symmetry.space_group_name_H-M   'P 1'
#
loop_
_entity.id
_entity.type
_entity.pdbx_description
1 polymer ?
#
loop_
_entity_poly.entity_id
_entity_poly.type
_entity_poly.pdbx_seq_one_letter_code
_entity_poly.pdbx_strand_id
1 'polypeptide(L)'
;MARRYKTQEPTNFTGVIRELRRIEATLNQIVDGQHEVLSRAPDRPIVGLVVFADGTSWNPGSGMGLYEYNGTSTASAAWSKL
;
A
#
# COMPACT_ATOMS: atom_id res chain seq x y z
N MET A 1 -57.53 -1.94 -6.91
CA MET A 1 -56.53 -1.11 -6.20
C MET A 1 -55.15 -1.49 -6.71
N ALA A 2 -54.41 -0.59 -7.38
CA ALA A 2 -53.10 -0.89 -7.95
C ALA A 2 -51.97 -0.50 -6.98
N ARG A 3 -51.09 -1.45 -6.67
CA ARG A 3 -49.91 -1.25 -5.80
C ARG A 3 -48.86 -0.48 -6.59
N ARG A 4 -48.62 0.79 -6.25
CA ARG A 4 -47.52 1.57 -6.84
C ARG A 4 -46.20 1.04 -6.29
N TYR A 5 -45.42 0.37 -7.12
CA TYR A 5 -44.03 0.06 -6.80
C TYR A 5 -43.20 1.33 -6.92
N LYS A 6 -42.40 1.63 -5.90
CA LYS A 6 -41.46 2.76 -5.91
C LYS A 6 -40.32 2.36 -6.84
N THR A 7 -40.20 3.00 -8.00
CA THR A 7 -39.05 2.82 -8.89
C THR A 7 -37.79 3.22 -8.11
N GLN A 8 -36.86 2.29 -7.92
CA GLN A 8 -35.55 2.64 -7.37
C GLN A 8 -34.83 3.52 -8.39
N GLU A 9 -34.30 4.66 -7.93
CA GLU A 9 -33.36 5.47 -8.70
C GLU A 9 -32.21 4.57 -9.17
N PRO A 10 -31.68 4.75 -10.40
CA PRO A 10 -30.57 3.94 -10.86
C PRO A 10 -29.39 4.12 -9.90
N THR A 11 -28.90 3.01 -9.35
CA THR A 11 -27.75 3.02 -8.45
C THR A 11 -26.56 3.70 -9.14
N ASN A 12 -26.07 4.80 -8.55
CA ASN A 12 -24.93 5.53 -9.08
C ASN A 12 -23.62 4.82 -8.70
N PHE A 13 -22.98 4.16 -9.68
CA PHE A 13 -21.72 3.43 -9.49
C PHE A 13 -20.46 4.26 -9.80
N THR A 14 -20.58 5.55 -10.11
CA THR A 14 -19.41 6.38 -10.50
C THR A 14 -18.30 6.37 -9.44
N GLY A 15 -18.66 6.34 -8.16
CA GLY A 15 -17.70 6.21 -7.06
C GLY A 15 -16.94 4.88 -7.09
N VAL A 16 -17.65 3.77 -7.27
CA VAL A 16 -17.06 2.43 -7.36
C VAL A 16 -16.12 2.33 -8.56
N ILE A 17 -16.56 2.81 -9.74
CA ILE A 17 -15.74 2.78 -10.96
C ILE A 17 -14.45 3.59 -10.78
N ARG A 18 -14.52 4.74 -10.08
CA ARG A 18 -13.34 5.55 -9.77
C ARG A 18 -12.34 4.78 -8.91
N GLU A 19 -12.81 4.13 -7.85
CA GLU A 19 -11.93 3.38 -6.96
C GLU A 19 -11.36 2.13 -7.64
N LEU A 20 -12.13 1.43 -8.49
CA LEU A 20 -11.62 0.30 -9.28
C LEU A 20 -10.48 0.71 -10.21
N ARG A 21 -10.57 1.88 -10.86
CA ARG A 21 -9.47 2.41 -11.69
C ARG A 21 -8.23 2.78 -10.87
N ARG A 22 -8.42 3.27 -9.64
CA ARG A 22 -7.29 3.54 -8.73
C ARG A 22 -6.59 2.25 -8.32
N ILE A 23 -7.35 1.21 -7.99
CA ILE A 23 -6.82 -0.12 -7.67
C ILE A 23 -6.05 -0.68 -8.87
N GLU A 24 -6.61 -0.62 -10.09
CA GLU A 24 -5.93 -1.05 -11.32
C GLU A 24 -4.58 -0.33 -11.50
N ALA A 25 -4.54 0.99 -11.32
CA ALA A 25 -3.31 1.76 -11.43
C ALA A 25 -2.25 1.33 -10.40
N THR A 26 -2.64 1.14 -9.13
CA THR A 26 -1.74 0.65 -8.08
C THR A 26 -1.25 -0.77 -8.38
N LEU A 27 -2.11 -1.66 -8.87
CA LEU A 27 -1.71 -3.02 -9.22
C LEU A 27 -0.69 -3.07 -10.36
N ASN A 28 -0.84 -2.22 -11.38
CA ASN A 28 0.14 -2.14 -12.47
C ASN A 28 1.51 -1.70 -11.97
N GLN A 29 1.58 -0.75 -11.03
CA GLN A 29 2.85 -0.34 -10.41
C GLN A 29 3.54 -1.51 -9.68
N ILE A 30 2.75 -2.32 -8.96
CA ILE A 30 3.27 -3.50 -8.25
C ILE A 30 3.79 -4.55 -9.25
N VAL A 31 3.05 -4.79 -10.35
CA VAL A 31 3.47 -5.74 -11.41
C VAL A 31 4.78 -5.29 -12.07
N ASP A 32 4.97 -3.99 -12.26
CA ASP A 32 6.20 -3.41 -12.80
C ASP A 32 7.36 -3.40 -11.78
N GLY A 33 7.16 -3.93 -10.58
CA GLY A 33 8.18 -4.00 -9.52
C GLY A 33 8.47 -2.65 -8.87
N GLN A 34 7.56 -1.69 -8.97
CA GLN A 34 7.73 -0.41 -8.28
C GLN A 34 7.49 -0.58 -6.79
N HIS A 35 8.41 -0.03 -6.00
CA HIS A 35 8.31 0.00 -4.54
C HIS A 35 8.08 1.43 -4.06
N GLU A 36 7.29 1.56 -2.99
CA GLU A 36 7.13 2.84 -2.32
C GLU A 36 8.47 3.32 -1.78
N VAL A 37 8.84 4.55 -2.14
CA VAL A 37 10.07 5.21 -1.68
C VAL A 37 9.76 5.96 -0.40
N LEU A 38 10.47 5.61 0.68
CA LEU A 38 10.25 6.16 2.01
C LEU A 38 11.55 6.71 2.61
N SER A 39 11.44 7.84 3.31
CA SER A 39 12.55 8.43 4.06
C SER A 39 12.73 7.82 5.44
N ARG A 40 11.65 7.29 6.02
CA ARG A 40 11.60 6.66 7.34
C ARG A 40 10.75 5.40 7.30
N ALA A 41 11.11 4.41 8.12
CA ALA A 41 10.29 3.23 8.32
C ALA A 41 8.85 3.59 8.79
N PRO A 42 7.81 2.93 8.24
CA PRO A 42 6.44 3.08 8.72
C PRO A 42 6.30 2.75 10.21
N ASP A 43 5.39 3.45 10.90
CA ASP A 43 5.15 3.24 12.34
C ASP A 43 4.42 1.92 12.65
N ARG A 44 3.74 1.35 11.64
CA ARG A 44 2.97 0.09 11.74
C ARG A 44 3.28 -0.82 10.56
N PRO A 45 4.52 -1.36 10.49
CA PRO A 45 4.89 -2.28 9.43
C PRO A 45 4.23 -3.64 9.62
N ILE A 46 3.97 -4.32 8.52
CA ILE A 46 3.41 -5.68 8.47
C ILE A 46 4.51 -6.61 7.98
N VAL A 47 4.58 -7.82 8.53
CA VAL A 47 5.57 -8.84 8.11
C VAL A 47 5.48 -9.06 6.60
N GLY A 48 6.62 -9.04 5.92
CA GLY A 48 6.74 -9.14 4.46
C GLY A 48 6.59 -7.81 3.71
N LEU A 49 6.44 -6.68 4.41
CA LEU A 49 6.41 -5.36 3.78
C LEU A 49 7.77 -5.06 3.13
N VAL A 50 7.76 -4.74 1.84
CA VAL A 50 8.94 -4.36 1.06
C VAL A 50 8.84 -2.91 0.59
N VAL A 51 9.86 -2.12 0.88
CA VAL A 51 9.93 -0.68 0.60
C VAL A 51 11.33 -0.29 0.15
N PHE A 52 11.44 0.83 -0.58
CA PHE A 52 12.73 1.39 -0.95
C PHE A 52 13.06 2.57 -0.03
N ALA A 53 14.11 2.46 0.77
CA ALA A 53 14.59 3.56 1.60
C ALA A 53 15.37 4.55 0.74
N ASP A 54 15.10 5.86 0.87
CA ASP A 54 15.84 6.92 0.18
C ASP A 54 17.25 7.19 0.77
N GLY A 55 17.55 6.61 1.93
CA GLY A 55 18.83 6.71 2.62
C GLY A 55 18.99 7.89 3.59
N THR A 56 17.94 8.69 3.84
CA THR A 56 18.02 9.87 4.72
C THR A 56 17.80 9.56 6.21
N SER A 57 16.70 8.90 6.57
CA SER A 57 16.27 8.66 7.97
C SER A 57 15.81 7.22 8.22
N TRP A 58 16.42 6.27 7.53
CA TRP A 58 16.14 4.85 7.71
C TRP A 58 16.87 4.29 8.95
N ASN A 59 16.19 3.52 9.79
CA ASN A 59 16.77 2.83 10.96
C ASN A 59 16.52 1.31 10.76
N PRO A 60 17.54 0.44 10.67
CA PRO A 60 18.92 0.51 11.23
C PRO A 60 19.99 1.34 10.49
N GLY A 61 19.68 2.01 9.37
CA GLY A 61 20.63 2.97 8.78
C GLY A 61 21.62 2.40 7.78
N SER A 62 21.34 1.26 7.15
CA SER A 62 22.18 0.67 6.09
C SER A 62 22.10 1.42 4.73
N GLY A 63 21.72 2.70 4.76
CA GLY A 63 21.62 3.60 3.61
C GLY A 63 20.44 3.30 2.67
N MET A 64 20.48 3.91 1.50
CA MET A 64 19.47 3.74 0.44
C MET A 64 19.40 2.28 -0.05
N GLY A 65 18.20 1.81 -0.40
CA GLY A 65 17.99 0.48 -1.02
C GLY A 65 16.67 -0.18 -0.62
N LEU A 66 16.48 -1.43 -1.06
CA LEU A 66 15.30 -2.23 -0.72
C LEU A 66 15.42 -2.84 0.68
N TYR A 67 14.31 -2.80 1.41
CA TYR A 67 14.19 -3.39 2.74
C TYR A 67 12.93 -4.21 2.87
N GLU A 68 13.04 -5.35 3.55
CA GLU A 68 11.93 -6.19 3.97
C GLU A 68 11.74 -6.11 5.49
N TYR A 69 10.50 -5.94 5.95
CA TYR A 69 10.16 -6.06 7.36
C TYR A 69 9.92 -7.53 7.75
N ASN A 70 10.79 -8.07 8.60
CA ASN A 70 10.75 -9.48 9.04
C ASN A 70 9.97 -9.70 10.34
N GLY A 71 9.52 -8.63 11.02
CA GLY A 71 8.71 -8.74 12.24
C GLY A 71 9.45 -9.12 13.51
N THR A 72 10.79 -9.11 13.52
CA THR A 72 11.55 -9.39 14.74
C THR A 72 11.34 -8.30 15.79
N SER A 73 11.44 -8.66 17.07
CA SER A 73 11.12 -7.80 18.21
C SER A 73 12.10 -6.63 18.43
N THR A 74 13.23 -6.61 17.72
CA THR A 74 14.26 -5.58 17.86
C THR A 74 14.21 -4.66 16.65
N ALA A 75 13.92 -3.38 16.84
CA ALA A 75 13.73 -2.41 15.75
C ALA A 75 14.92 -2.34 14.75
N SER A 76 16.15 -2.53 15.23
CA SER A 76 17.35 -2.55 14.39
C SER A 76 17.56 -3.85 13.60
N ALA A 77 16.89 -4.94 13.98
CA ALA A 77 16.91 -6.22 13.25
C ALA A 77 15.62 -6.46 12.46
N ALA A 78 14.59 -5.64 12.68
CA ALA A 78 13.27 -5.82 12.09
C ALA A 78 13.23 -5.54 10.58
N TRP A 79 14.16 -4.72 10.08
CA TRP A 79 14.33 -4.41 8.66
C TRP A 79 15.61 -5.04 8.12
N SER A 80 15.45 -5.97 7.18
CA SER A 80 16.55 -6.60 6.44
C SER A 80 16.74 -5.91 5.10
N LYS A 81 17.97 -5.52 4.76
CA LYS A 81 18.29 -5.04 3.42
C LYS A 81 18.34 -6.24 2.46
N LEU A 82 17.67 -6.12 1.31
CA LEU A 82 17.63 -7.14 0.25
C LEU A 82 18.79 -6.96 -0.74
#